data_AF-R9M588-F1
#
_entry.id   AF-R9M588-F1
#
_cell.length_a   1.000
_cell.length_b   1.000
_cell.length_c   1.000
_cell.angle_alpha   90.00
_cell.angle_beta   90.00
_cell.angle_gamma   90.00
#
_symmetry.space_group_name_H-M   'P 1'
#
loop_
_entity.id
_entity.type
_entity.pdbx_description
1 polymer ?
#
loop_
_entity_poly.entity_id
_entity_poly.type
_entity_poly.pdbx_seq_one_letter_code
_entity_poly.pdbx_strand_id
1 'polypeptide(L)'
;MANKIDILVVEPGEAPRPAKVEDTLEAFQQIVGGPIEAGCYLPQRVMLICNSEGKNMKLMPNRENPTDNGDFIAGTFLLCGFEGEHFTSLTPAQQREFEAYFATSGPEGGDKD
;
A
#
# COMPACT_ATOMS: atom_id res chain seq x y z
N MET A 1 5.03 -23.51 -8.96
CA MET A 1 5.52 -22.23 -9.52
C MET A 1 4.60 -21.16 -8.98
N ALA A 2 5.11 -20.19 -8.22
CA ALA A 2 4.30 -19.08 -7.76
C ALA A 2 4.03 -18.14 -8.95
N ASN A 3 2.78 -17.79 -9.18
CA ASN A 3 2.44 -16.72 -10.12
C ASN A 3 2.92 -15.40 -9.54
N LYS A 4 3.37 -14.48 -10.40
CA LYS A 4 3.77 -13.14 -9.97
C LYS A 4 2.72 -12.13 -10.40
N ILE A 5 2.42 -11.19 -9.52
CA ILE A 5 1.50 -10.08 -9.78
C ILE A 5 2.22 -8.74 -9.74
N ASP A 6 1.67 -7.77 -10.45
CA ASP A 6 2.12 -6.39 -10.47
C ASP A 6 1.42 -5.61 -9.35
N ILE A 7 2.20 -5.02 -8.44
CA ILE A 7 1.72 -4.29 -7.26
C ILE A 7 2.32 -2.88 -7.23
N LEU A 8 1.82 -2.05 -6.32
CA LEU A 8 2.54 -0.87 -5.85
C LEU A 8 3.00 -1.10 -4.42
N VAL A 9 4.22 -0.67 -4.11
CA VAL A 9 4.74 -0.62 -2.74
C VAL A 9 4.88 0.85 -2.35
N VAL A 10 4.44 1.19 -1.15
CA VAL A 10 4.52 2.54 -0.60
C VAL A 10 5.25 2.47 0.73
N GLU A 11 6.49 2.94 0.72
CA GLU A 11 7.34 3.03 1.91
C GLU A 11 7.13 4.40 2.60
N PRO A 12 7.29 4.49 3.94
CA PRO A 12 7.17 5.77 4.63
C PRO A 12 8.12 6.82 4.06
N GLY A 13 7.60 8.00 3.74
CA GLY A 13 8.37 9.11 3.18
C GLY A 13 8.79 8.97 1.71
N GLU A 14 8.48 7.85 1.06
CA GLU A 14 8.85 7.59 -0.34
C GLU A 14 7.63 7.64 -1.25
N ALA A 15 7.87 7.94 -2.53
CA ALA A 15 6.84 7.85 -3.56
C ALA A 15 6.46 6.38 -3.81
N PRO A 16 5.19 6.09 -4.19
CA PRO A 16 4.78 4.75 -4.59
C PRO A 16 5.66 4.23 -5.73
N ARG A 17 6.02 2.95 -5.67
CA ARG A 17 6.83 2.30 -6.71
C ARG A 17 6.20 1.00 -7.21
N PRO A 18 6.19 0.74 -8.54
CA PRO A 18 5.82 -0.55 -9.09
C PRO A 18 6.77 -1.66 -8.64
N ALA A 19 6.21 -2.83 -8.37
CA ALA A 19 6.98 -4.04 -8.11
C ALA A 19 6.26 -5.28 -8.63
N LYS A 20 7.02 -6.36 -8.85
CA LYS A 20 6.49 -7.70 -9.08
C LYS A 20 6.79 -8.57 -7.87
N VAL A 21 5.76 -9.23 -7.36
CA VAL A 21 5.84 -10.08 -6.17
C VAL A 21 5.17 -11.43 -6.44
N GLU A 22 5.59 -12.46 -5.73
CA GLU A 22 4.87 -13.74 -5.73
C GLU A 22 3.48 -13.57 -5.11
N ASP A 23 2.47 -14.15 -5.74
CA ASP A 23 1.08 -14.19 -5.29
C ASP A 23 0.94 -15.17 -4.11
N THR A 24 1.51 -14.78 -2.98
CA THR A 24 1.54 -15.56 -1.74
C THR A 24 1.45 -14.63 -0.54
N LEU A 25 0.84 -15.15 0.53
CA LEU A 25 0.72 -14.43 1.80
C LEU A 25 2.10 -14.07 2.36
N GLU A 26 3.03 -15.02 2.31
CA GLU A 26 4.39 -14.89 2.85
C GLU A 26 5.16 -13.76 2.16
N ALA A 27 5.04 -13.64 0.83
CA ALA A 27 5.71 -12.56 0.10
C ALA A 27 5.15 -11.18 0.47
N PHE A 28 3.85 -11.07 0.72
CA PHE A 28 3.24 -9.80 1.15
C PHE A 28 3.64 -9.46 2.59
N GLN A 29 3.66 -10.45 3.49
CA GLN A 29 4.15 -10.29 4.86
C GLN A 29 5.60 -9.80 4.92
N GLN A 30 6.46 -10.30 4.02
CA GLN A 30 7.83 -9.83 3.91
C GLN A 30 7.92 -8.35 3.49
N ILE A 31 7.03 -7.90 2.60
CA ILE A 31 7.01 -6.49 2.15
C ILE A 31 6.53 -5.57 3.27
N VAL A 32 5.44 -5.90 3.95
CA VAL A 32 4.88 -5.04 5.01
C VAL A 32 5.61 -5.21 6.35
N GLY A 33 6.49 -6.21 6.46
CA GLY A 33 7.33 -6.44 7.63
C GLY A 33 6.60 -7.04 8.83
N GLY A 34 5.57 -7.86 8.61
CA GLY A 34 4.78 -8.47 9.68
C GLY A 34 3.51 -9.18 9.21
N PRO A 35 2.63 -9.58 10.16
CA PRO A 35 1.30 -10.08 9.83
C PRO A 35 0.53 -9.05 9.00
N ILE A 36 -0.14 -9.51 7.94
CA ILE A 36 -0.88 -8.59 7.08
C ILE A 36 -2.28 -8.30 7.65
N GLU A 37 -2.72 -7.07 7.44
CA GLU A 37 -4.13 -6.71 7.46
C GLU A 37 -4.57 -6.45 6.02
N ALA A 38 -5.58 -7.19 5.56
CA ALA A 38 -6.24 -6.99 4.28
C ALA A 38 -7.69 -6.58 4.56
N GLY A 39 -8.16 -5.50 3.95
CA GLY A 39 -9.53 -5.04 4.19
C GLY A 39 -9.82 -3.57 3.87
N CYS A 40 -8.79 -2.78 3.58
CA CYS A 40 -8.97 -1.43 3.06
C CYS A 40 -9.22 -1.50 1.55
N TYR A 41 -10.49 -1.54 1.16
CA TYR A 41 -10.91 -1.59 -0.24
C TYR A 41 -10.97 -0.18 -0.83
N LEU A 42 -10.13 0.05 -1.83
CA LEU A 42 -10.11 1.26 -2.62
C LEU A 42 -11.05 1.11 -3.84
N PRO A 43 -11.40 2.22 -4.51
CA PRO A 43 -12.12 2.17 -5.78
C PRO A 43 -11.43 1.25 -6.81
N GLN A 44 -12.20 0.82 -7.81
CA GLN A 44 -11.70 0.00 -8.93
C GLN A 44 -11.15 -1.37 -8.54
N ARG A 45 -11.66 -1.99 -7.46
CA ARG A 45 -11.21 -3.31 -6.99
C ARG A 45 -9.71 -3.36 -6.67
N VAL A 46 -9.21 -2.29 -6.06
CA VAL A 46 -7.86 -2.25 -5.49
C VAL A 46 -7.96 -2.46 -4.00
N MET A 47 -7.04 -3.23 -3.44
CA MET A 47 -6.95 -3.48 -2.03
C MET A 47 -5.61 -2.98 -1.50
N LEU A 48 -5.68 -2.31 -0.35
CA LEU A 48 -4.52 -1.92 0.43
C LEU A 48 -4.24 -2.96 1.49
N ILE A 49 -2.99 -3.40 1.54
CA ILE A 49 -2.47 -4.38 2.50
C ILE A 49 -1.35 -3.72 3.30
N CYS A 50 -1.47 -3.72 4.61
CA CYS A 50 -0.47 -3.16 5.53
C CYS A 50 -0.15 -4.15 6.66
N ASN A 51 0.77 -3.77 7.53
CA ASN A 51 1.11 -4.56 8.71
C ASN A 51 0.08 -4.34 9.83
N SER A 52 -0.65 -5.38 10.23
CA SER A 52 -1.69 -5.29 11.27
C SER A 52 -1.14 -4.86 12.63
N GLU A 53 0.13 -5.15 12.90
CA GLU A 53 0.83 -4.80 14.14
C GLU A 53 1.66 -3.52 14.01
N GLY A 54 1.63 -2.84 12.85
CA GLY A 54 2.53 -1.73 12.55
C GLY A 54 2.49 -0.62 13.60
N LYS A 55 1.31 -0.29 14.13
CA LYS A 55 1.13 0.72 15.19
C LYS A 55 1.66 0.23 16.54
N ASN A 56 1.38 -1.03 16.90
CA ASN A 56 1.86 -1.65 18.13
C ASN A 56 3.39 -1.77 18.14
N MET A 57 3.98 -2.05 16.98
CA MET A 57 5.42 -2.07 16.74
C MET A 57 6.05 -0.68 16.64
N LYS A 58 5.26 0.40 16.67
CA LYS A 58 5.70 1.80 16.52
C LYS A 58 6.46 2.04 15.20
N LEU A 59 6.01 1.42 14.11
CA LEU A 59 6.53 1.71 12.77
C LEU A 59 6.23 3.17 12.39
N MET A 60 7.06 3.73 11.52
CA MET A 60 6.91 5.11 11.07
C MET A 60 5.54 5.33 10.41
N PRO A 61 4.80 6.41 10.75
CA PRO A 61 3.59 6.80 10.03
C PRO A 61 3.87 6.99 8.53
N ASN A 62 3.00 6.49 7.67
CA ASN A 62 3.21 6.50 6.21
C ASN A 62 2.23 7.44 5.49
N ARG A 63 0.93 7.11 5.49
CA ARG A 63 -0.14 7.91 4.88
C ARG A 63 -1.37 7.88 5.77
N GLU A 64 -2.26 8.85 5.61
CA GLU A 64 -3.60 8.79 6.19
C GLU A 64 -4.34 7.55 5.67
N ASN A 65 -5.17 6.95 6.52
CA ASN A 65 -5.97 5.80 6.14
C ASN A 65 -7.16 6.29 5.28
N PRO A 66 -7.23 5.92 3.99
CA PRO A 66 -8.27 6.43 3.08
C PRO A 66 -9.68 5.92 3.42
N THR A 67 -9.79 4.92 4.29
CA THR A 67 -11.07 4.33 4.72
C THR A 67 -11.45 4.68 6.16
N ASP A 68 -10.57 5.31 6.93
CA ASP A 68 -10.81 5.68 8.32
C ASP A 68 -10.23 7.07 8.64
N ASN A 69 -11.12 8.06 8.70
CA ASN A 69 -10.73 9.46 8.88
C ASN A 69 -10.10 9.70 10.27
N GLY A 70 -8.90 10.26 10.28
CA GLY A 70 -8.14 10.50 11.51
C GLY A 70 -7.24 9.35 11.93
N ASP A 71 -7.21 8.28 11.13
CA ASP A 71 -6.26 7.17 11.27
C ASP A 71 -5.12 7.25 10.24
N PHE A 72 -4.04 6.53 10.48
CA PHE A 72 -2.91 6.43 9.57
C PHE A 72 -2.39 5.00 9.43
N ILE A 73 -1.76 4.73 8.29
CA ILE A 73 -1.07 3.48 8.01
C ILE A 73 0.34 3.57 8.58
N ALA A 74 0.72 2.61 9.43
CA ALA A 74 2.05 2.53 10.02
C ALA A 74 2.95 1.55 9.25
N GLY A 75 4.12 2.03 8.82
CA GLY A 75 5.09 1.25 8.05
C GLY A 75 4.76 1.14 6.56
N THR A 76 5.48 0.26 5.87
CA THR A 76 5.28 -0.02 4.45
C THR A 76 3.92 -0.69 4.22
N PHE A 77 3.22 -0.26 3.18
CA PHE A 77 2.02 -0.93 2.68
C PHE A 77 2.16 -1.22 1.19
N LEU A 78 1.29 -2.07 0.67
CA LEU A 78 1.22 -2.39 -0.74
C LEU A 78 -0.21 -2.32 -1.25
N LEU A 79 -0.35 -2.13 -2.56
CA LEU A 79 -1.61 -2.16 -3.29
C LEU A 79 -1.59 -3.29 -4.30
N CYS A 80 -2.65 -4.08 -4.34
CA CYS A 80 -2.88 -5.10 -5.35
C CYS A 80 -4.33 -5.08 -5.85
N GLY A 81 -4.59 -5.69 -6.99
CA GLY A 81 -5.96 -6.00 -7.41
C GLY A 81 -6.51 -7.18 -6.62
N PHE A 82 -7.82 -7.37 -6.67
CA PHE A 82 -8.45 -8.59 -6.17
C PHE A 82 -9.62 -9.03 -7.04
N GLU A 83 -9.83 -10.34 -7.12
CA GLU A 83 -10.98 -10.97 -7.76
C GLU A 83 -11.44 -12.17 -6.94
N GLY A 84 -12.63 -12.07 -6.35
CA GLY A 84 -13.11 -13.07 -5.39
C GLY A 84 -12.17 -13.14 -4.18
N GLU A 85 -11.55 -14.30 -3.97
CA GLU A 85 -10.61 -14.57 -2.88
C GLU A 85 -9.14 -14.54 -3.33
N HIS A 86 -8.86 -14.13 -4.57
CA HIS A 86 -7.52 -14.12 -5.15
C HIS A 86 -6.97 -12.71 -5.31
N PHE A 87 -5.66 -12.54 -5.09
CA PHE A 87 -4.94 -11.32 -5.43
C PHE A 87 -4.64 -11.30 -6.93
N THR A 88 -4.64 -10.11 -7.53
CA THR A 88 -4.41 -9.94 -8.96
C THR A 88 -3.48 -8.77 -9.23
N SER A 89 -2.87 -8.75 -10.42
CA SER A 89 -2.08 -7.60 -10.86
C SER A 89 -2.93 -6.34 -10.92
N LEU A 90 -2.35 -5.23 -10.48
CA LEU A 90 -2.84 -3.91 -10.86
C LEU A 90 -2.68 -3.73 -12.37
N THR A 91 -3.72 -3.19 -13.00
CA THR A 91 -3.64 -2.72 -14.37
C THR A 91 -2.73 -1.48 -14.46
N PRO A 92 -2.14 -1.18 -15.62
CA PRO A 92 -1.33 0.03 -15.79
C PRO A 92 -2.07 1.33 -15.47
N ALA A 93 -3.40 1.36 -15.65
CA ALA A 93 -4.24 2.50 -15.30
C ALA A 93 -4.35 2.66 -13.78
N GLN A 94 -4.63 1.57 -13.06
CA GLN A 94 -4.66 1.58 -11.59
C GLN A 94 -3.31 1.96 -11.00
N GLN A 95 -2.19 1.43 -11.54
CA GLN A 95 -0.85 1.81 -11.06
C GLN A 95 -0.64 3.32 -11.16
N ARG A 96 -0.88 3.92 -12.33
CA ARG A 96 -0.70 5.37 -12.51
C ARG A 96 -1.59 6.21 -11.60
N GLU A 97 -2.84 5.80 -11.42
CA GLU A 97 -3.78 6.51 -10.55
C GLU A 97 -3.34 6.47 -9.09
N PHE A 98 -2.99 5.29 -8.57
CA PHE A 98 -2.60 5.15 -7.17
C PHE A 98 -1.18 5.62 -6.88
N GLU A 99 -0.29 5.63 -7.89
CA GLU A 99 0.99 6.36 -7.83
C GLU A 99 0.75 7.84 -7.60
N ALA A 100 -0.17 8.46 -8.36
CA ALA A 100 -0.50 9.86 -8.21
C ALA A 100 -1.23 10.14 -6.88
N TYR A 101 -2.16 9.27 -6.49
CA TYR A 101 -2.95 9.42 -5.26
C TYR A 101 -2.07 9.36 -4.00
N PHE A 102 -1.11 8.44 -3.95
CA PHE A 102 -0.20 8.28 -2.81
C PHE A 102 1.17 8.94 -2.99
N ALA A 103 1.33 9.73 -4.06
CA ALA A 103 2.53 10.53 -4.27
C ALA A 103 2.82 11.32 -3.00
N THR A 104 4.08 11.35 -2.58
CA THR A 104 4.50 12.23 -1.49
C THR A 104 4.29 13.66 -1.97
N SER A 105 3.24 14.33 -1.50
CA SER A 105 3.40 15.73 -1.13
C SER A 105 4.44 15.66 0.00
N GLY A 106 5.69 16.04 -0.27
CA GLY A 106 6.63 16.30 0.81
C GLY A 106 5.98 17.27 1.81
N PRO A 107 6.52 17.44 3.03
CA PRO A 107 6.08 18.56 3.84
C PRO A 107 6.15 19.81 2.97
N GLU A 108 5.00 20.42 2.66
CA GLU A 108 4.95 21.76 2.14
C GLU A 108 5.53 22.63 3.26
N GLY A 109 6.86 22.70 3.29
CA GLY A 109 7.61 23.67 4.04
C GLY A 109 7.04 25.02 3.65
N GLY A 110 6.52 25.72 4.65
CA GLY A 110 5.94 27.03 4.47
C GLY A 110 6.88 27.93 3.69
N ASP A 111 6.34 28.56 2.67
CA ASP A 111 6.61 29.95 2.37
C ASP A 111 5.46 30.47 1.51
N LYS A 112 4.73 31.44 2.07
CA LYS A 112 4.11 32.54 1.31
C LYS A 112 3.70 33.62 2.30
N ASP A 113 4.59 34.61 2.37
CA ASP A 113 4.45 36.01 2.82
C ASP A 113 3.53 36.33 4.02
#